data_AF-A0A5C5ZFN2-F1
#
_entry.id   AF-A0A5C5ZFN2-F1
#
_cell.length_a   1.000
_cell.length_b   1.000
_cell.length_c   1.000
_cell.angle_alpha   90.00
_cell.angle_beta   90.00
_cell.angle_gamma   90.00
#
_symmetry.space_group_name_H-M   'P 1'
#
loop_
_entity.id
_entity.type
_entity.pdbx_description
1 polymer ?
#
loop_
_entity_poly.entity_id
_entity_poly.type
_entity_poly.pdbx_seq_one_letter_code
_entity_poly.pdbx_strand_id
1 'polypeptide(L)'
;MTSIPSLSTNASPVLLITGGAGFIGSNFVRVVLETTNATVVNLDLLTYAGNPKSLQDLEASDRYRFVQGNIGDGTLVQSLLREHQPSAVINFAAESHVDRSIDCPDDFIQTNVVGTARLLQQCQAYWESLSQDDQRAFRFLHVSTDEVYGSLGAEGYFTEDSRYEPNSPYSASKAASDHLARAYHETFGLPTVISNCSNNYGPYQFPEKLIPLVTLNAIEGKEIPVYGDGLNIRDWLFVTDHCHALLRVLAGGRPGEVYNIGGDAEQKNIDVVKTICKVVDELCPALPHGPSEQLIRFVKDRPGHDRRYAIDASKIKSELGWSPTVTFEQGIRETVRWYLENGDWLKSTVNDATRSRRGLGGASTDGATRPQTRAADRYTDGPIDGVVTRPIKRFSDSRGWLMELFREDDMDPDNRPVMAYFSQTEPGVTRGPHEHVDQADYFAFIGPGDFKLYLWDSRPDSPTYGNCSTIVYGESNPAGVIVPVGVVHAYKNVSDHSGWVFNGPNRLYAGRNRAEPVDEIRHEDQTNSPYKID
;
A
#
# COMPACT_ATOMS: atom_id res chain seq x y z
N MET A 1 17.09 -6.69 -30.52
CA MET A 1 16.91 -5.22 -30.44
C MET A 1 15.60 -4.85 -31.12
N THR A 2 14.50 -5.03 -30.40
CA THR A 2 13.18 -4.55 -30.85
C THR A 2 13.13 -3.05 -30.58
N SER A 3 13.44 -2.24 -31.59
CA SER A 3 13.18 -0.81 -31.55
C SER A 3 11.68 -0.60 -31.35
N ILE A 4 11.28 0.06 -30.26
CA ILE A 4 9.94 0.63 -30.10
C ILE A 4 9.69 1.51 -31.34
N PRO A 5 8.67 1.24 -32.17
CA PRO A 5 8.34 2.12 -33.28
C PRO A 5 8.01 3.52 -32.76
N SER A 6 8.90 4.46 -33.04
CA SER A 6 8.83 5.92 -32.92
C SER A 6 7.83 6.51 -31.92
N LEU A 7 8.21 6.52 -30.63
CA LEU A 7 7.81 7.59 -29.72
C LEU A 7 8.63 8.85 -30.09
N SER A 8 8.16 9.63 -31.08
CA SER A 8 8.73 10.93 -31.52
C SER A 8 10.17 10.93 -32.08
N THR A 9 10.46 11.89 -32.97
CA THR A 9 11.68 12.02 -33.79
C THR A 9 12.81 12.82 -33.11
N ASN A 10 12.86 12.85 -31.77
CA ASN A 10 13.96 13.46 -31.01
C ASN A 10 14.46 12.52 -29.91
N ALA A 11 15.66 12.80 -29.40
CA ALA A 11 16.40 12.17 -28.31
C ALA A 11 15.59 11.28 -27.32
N SER A 12 16.22 10.16 -26.91
CA SER A 12 15.83 9.24 -25.81
C SER A 12 14.53 9.58 -25.05
N PRO A 13 13.41 8.85 -25.26
CA PRO A 13 12.12 9.20 -24.67
C PRO A 13 12.14 9.11 -23.15
N VAL A 14 11.42 10.01 -22.48
CA VAL A 14 11.22 9.96 -21.03
C VAL A 14 9.90 9.24 -20.72
N LEU A 15 9.94 8.29 -19.78
CA LEU A 15 8.77 7.58 -19.26
C LEU A 15 8.57 7.92 -17.79
N LEU A 16 7.37 8.38 -17.41
CA LEU A 16 6.96 8.50 -16.02
C LEU A 16 6.26 7.20 -15.61
N ILE A 17 6.88 6.45 -14.71
CA ILE A 17 6.36 5.18 -14.20
C ILE A 17 5.91 5.39 -12.76
N THR A 18 4.64 5.15 -12.46
CA THR A 18 4.15 5.17 -11.08
C THR A 18 4.21 3.77 -10.49
N GLY A 19 4.50 3.63 -9.19
CA GLY A 19 4.53 2.32 -8.53
C GLY A 19 5.73 1.46 -8.94
N GLY A 20 6.80 2.09 -9.45
CA GLY A 20 7.96 1.38 -9.98
C GLY A 20 8.83 0.72 -8.91
N ALA A 21 8.65 1.00 -7.62
CA ALA A 21 9.34 0.27 -6.55
C ALA A 21 8.60 -1.03 -6.13
N GLY A 22 7.41 -1.30 -6.68
CA GLY A 22 6.66 -2.53 -6.47
C GLY A 22 7.15 -3.72 -7.32
N PHE A 23 6.49 -4.87 -7.20
CA PHE A 23 6.88 -6.10 -7.90
C PHE A 23 6.92 -5.96 -9.44
N ILE A 24 5.77 -5.71 -10.08
CA ILE A 24 5.71 -5.60 -11.56
C ILE A 24 6.43 -4.33 -12.01
N GLY A 25 6.22 -3.21 -11.30
CA GLY A 25 6.82 -1.92 -11.63
C GLY A 25 8.35 -1.97 -11.68
N SER A 26 9.01 -2.61 -10.71
CA SER A 26 10.47 -2.70 -10.69
C SER A 26 11.03 -3.57 -11.82
N ASN A 27 10.37 -4.69 -12.12
CA ASN A 27 10.70 -5.50 -13.29
C ASN A 27 10.51 -4.71 -14.59
N PHE A 28 9.46 -3.89 -14.70
CA PHE A 28 9.23 -3.06 -15.88
C PHE A 28 10.30 -1.99 -16.05
N VAL A 29 10.68 -1.29 -14.96
CA VAL A 29 11.80 -0.33 -14.97
C VAL A 29 13.09 -0.99 -15.48
N ARG A 30 13.42 -2.18 -14.96
CA ARG A 30 14.59 -2.96 -15.41
C ARG A 30 14.54 -3.27 -16.90
N VAL A 31 13.42 -3.84 -17.36
CA VAL A 31 13.23 -4.19 -18.78
C VAL A 31 13.30 -2.95 -19.68
N VAL A 32 12.73 -1.82 -19.28
CA VAL A 32 12.83 -0.55 -20.02
C VAL A 32 14.29 -0.14 -20.17
N LEU A 33 15.05 -0.10 -19.08
CA LEU A 33 16.45 0.34 -19.10
C LEU A 33 17.34 -0.63 -19.87
N GLU A 34 17.08 -1.93 -19.81
CA GLU A 34 17.85 -2.96 -20.52
C GLU A 34 17.57 -2.98 -22.02
N THR A 35 16.33 -2.76 -22.44
CA THR A 35 15.90 -3.02 -23.83
C THR A 35 15.66 -1.76 -24.66
N THR A 36 15.68 -0.58 -24.04
CA THR A 36 15.41 0.70 -24.70
C THR A 36 16.46 1.75 -24.35
N ASN A 37 16.47 2.85 -25.09
CA ASN A 37 17.25 4.04 -24.78
C ASN A 37 16.48 5.06 -23.91
N ALA A 38 15.31 4.68 -23.38
CA ALA A 38 14.47 5.57 -22.60
C ALA A 38 15.12 5.95 -21.26
N THR A 39 14.72 7.13 -20.76
CA THR A 39 14.96 7.58 -19.38
C THR A 39 13.70 7.34 -18.57
N VAL A 40 13.85 6.84 -17.35
CA VAL A 40 12.77 6.52 -16.43
C VAL A 40 12.75 7.53 -15.28
N VAL A 41 11.58 8.12 -15.05
CA VAL A 41 11.23 8.80 -13.80
C VAL A 41 10.27 7.89 -13.06
N ASN A 42 10.71 7.32 -11.94
CA ASN A 42 9.93 6.42 -11.11
C ASN A 42 9.33 7.19 -9.93
N LEU A 43 8.00 7.33 -9.91
CA LEU A 43 7.23 7.93 -8.83
C LEU A 43 6.62 6.82 -7.96
N ASP A 44 7.04 6.71 -6.71
CA ASP A 44 6.51 5.71 -5.77
C ASP A 44 6.33 6.29 -4.38
N LEU A 45 5.27 5.88 -3.68
CA LEU A 45 5.01 6.34 -2.31
C LEU A 45 5.85 5.56 -1.27
N LEU A 46 6.41 4.41 -1.65
CA LEU A 46 7.09 3.47 -0.75
C LEU A 46 6.19 2.99 0.39
N THR A 47 4.99 2.51 0.03
CA THR A 47 4.11 1.80 0.99
C THR A 47 4.72 0.45 1.40
N TYR A 48 4.00 -0.38 2.14
CA TYR A 48 4.51 -1.72 2.55
C TYR A 48 4.96 -2.59 1.37
N ALA A 49 4.41 -2.37 0.17
CA ALA A 49 4.72 -3.15 -1.03
C ALA A 49 5.85 -2.53 -1.88
N GLY A 50 6.21 -1.27 -1.63
CA GLY A 50 7.31 -0.59 -2.31
C GLY A 50 8.63 -0.93 -1.64
N ASN A 51 9.57 -1.51 -2.39
CA ASN A 51 10.90 -1.82 -1.88
C ASN A 51 11.98 -1.14 -2.73
N PRO A 52 12.67 -0.10 -2.23
CA PRO A 52 13.73 0.57 -2.98
C PRO A 52 14.90 -0.38 -3.32
N LYS A 53 15.12 -1.45 -2.54
CA LYS A 53 16.13 -2.46 -2.86
C LYS A 53 15.85 -3.22 -4.15
N SER A 54 14.61 -3.21 -4.63
CA SER A 54 14.26 -3.81 -5.93
C SER A 54 14.84 -3.04 -7.11
N LEU A 55 15.39 -1.83 -6.93
CA LEU A 55 15.99 -1.00 -7.97
C LEU A 55 17.33 -0.37 -7.55
N GLN A 56 17.92 -0.79 -6.42
CA GLN A 56 19.11 -0.17 -5.83
C GLN A 56 20.31 -0.15 -6.78
N ASP A 57 20.51 -1.22 -7.56
CA ASP A 57 21.57 -1.33 -8.57
C ASP A 57 21.39 -0.37 -9.76
N LEU A 58 20.20 0.22 -9.93
CA LEU A 58 19.88 1.17 -10.99
C LEU A 58 20.02 2.63 -10.55
N GLU A 59 20.19 2.92 -9.25
CA GLU A 59 20.32 4.29 -8.72
C GLU A 59 21.51 5.06 -9.31
N ALA A 60 22.56 4.34 -9.74
CA ALA A 60 23.73 4.93 -10.38
C ALA A 60 23.55 5.20 -11.89
N SER A 61 22.40 4.83 -12.48
CA SER A 61 22.15 5.02 -13.90
C SER A 61 21.71 6.45 -14.20
N ASP A 62 22.39 7.14 -15.13
CA ASP A 62 21.99 8.48 -15.62
C ASP A 62 20.59 8.48 -16.29
N ARG A 63 20.04 7.31 -16.62
CA ARG A 63 18.71 7.13 -17.22
C ARG A 63 17.63 6.77 -16.20
N TYR A 64 17.94 6.70 -14.91
CA TYR A 64 16.98 6.38 -13.87
C TYR A 64 16.92 7.50 -12.83
N ARG A 65 15.71 7.96 -12.52
CA ARG A 65 15.48 8.94 -11.47
C ARG A 65 14.33 8.46 -10.58
N PHE A 66 14.58 8.38 -9.28
CA PHE A 66 13.55 8.07 -8.29
C PHE A 66 12.96 9.34 -7.69
N VAL A 67 11.64 9.34 -7.50
CA VAL A 67 10.89 10.39 -6.82
C VAL A 67 9.96 9.72 -5.82
N GLN A 68 10.16 9.99 -4.54
CA GLN A 68 9.24 9.52 -3.51
C GLN A 68 8.03 10.46 -3.44
N GLY A 69 6.82 9.92 -3.61
CA GLY A 69 5.60 10.71 -3.49
C GLY A 69 4.34 9.98 -3.91
N ASN A 70 3.19 10.62 -3.67
CA ASN A 70 1.87 10.05 -3.91
C ASN A 70 1.33 10.49 -5.28
N ILE A 71 0.78 9.56 -6.08
CA ILE A 71 0.10 9.87 -7.35
C ILE A 71 -1.12 10.80 -7.17
N GLY A 72 -1.68 10.84 -5.96
CA GLY A 72 -2.77 11.73 -5.57
C GLY A 72 -2.32 13.15 -5.20
N ASP A 73 -1.02 13.44 -5.14
CA ASP A 73 -0.51 14.81 -5.00
C ASP A 73 -0.46 15.46 -6.39
N GLY A 74 -1.50 16.23 -6.71
CA GLY A 74 -1.61 16.90 -8.00
C GLY A 74 -0.49 17.91 -8.26
N THR A 75 0.04 18.57 -7.22
CA THR A 75 1.12 19.56 -7.35
C THR A 75 2.42 18.88 -7.70
N LEU A 76 2.74 17.77 -7.03
CA LEU A 76 3.91 16.95 -7.34
C LEU A 76 3.82 16.37 -8.76
N VAL A 77 2.70 15.74 -9.11
CA VAL A 77 2.54 15.14 -10.44
C VAL A 77 2.66 16.21 -11.53
N GLN A 78 2.04 17.38 -11.34
CA GLN A 78 2.16 18.50 -12.27
C GLN A 78 3.61 18.98 -12.42
N SER A 79 4.38 19.08 -11.33
CA SER A 79 5.78 19.50 -11.39
C SER A 79 6.63 18.50 -12.15
N LEU A 80 6.43 17.20 -11.93
CA LEU A 80 7.14 16.12 -12.62
C LEU A 80 6.84 16.11 -14.13
N LEU A 81 5.57 16.25 -14.51
CA LEU A 81 5.16 16.34 -15.92
C LEU A 81 5.82 17.55 -16.60
N ARG A 82 5.86 18.69 -15.92
CA ARG A 82 6.48 19.91 -16.44
C ARG A 82 8.01 19.82 -16.52
N GLU A 83 8.67 19.28 -15.51
CA GLU A 83 10.13 19.18 -15.45
C GLU A 83 10.66 18.16 -16.46
N HIS A 84 10.06 16.97 -16.51
CA HIS A 84 10.61 15.84 -17.24
C HIS A 84 10.01 15.64 -18.63
N GLN A 85 8.88 16.30 -18.93
CA GLN A 85 8.20 16.24 -20.22
C GLN A 85 8.05 14.80 -20.76
N PRO A 86 7.44 13.88 -19.99
CA PRO A 86 7.39 12.47 -20.37
C PRO A 86 6.56 12.26 -21.64
N SER A 87 7.08 11.43 -22.54
CA SER A 87 6.38 10.96 -23.72
C SER A 87 5.26 9.95 -23.40
N ALA A 88 5.33 9.31 -22.23
CA ALA A 88 4.27 8.47 -21.75
C ALA A 88 4.26 8.35 -20.22
N VAL A 89 3.08 8.08 -19.68
CA VAL A 89 2.85 7.74 -18.27
C VAL A 89 2.37 6.30 -18.19
N ILE A 90 3.02 5.49 -17.36
CA ILE A 90 2.67 4.08 -17.11
C ILE A 90 2.28 3.94 -15.64
N ASN A 91 1.00 3.63 -15.39
CA ASN A 91 0.44 3.64 -14.06
C ASN A 91 0.38 2.23 -13.45
N PHE A 92 1.37 1.86 -12.62
CA PHE A 92 1.31 0.63 -11.80
C PHE A 92 0.89 0.89 -10.34
N ALA A 93 1.01 2.14 -9.85
CA ALA A 93 0.75 2.47 -8.46
C ALA A 93 -0.68 2.08 -8.05
N ALA A 94 -0.77 1.15 -7.11
CA ALA A 94 -2.02 0.64 -6.57
C ALA A 94 -1.77 -0.10 -5.27
N GLU A 95 -2.78 -0.11 -4.40
CA GLU A 95 -2.91 -1.16 -3.39
C GLU A 95 -3.44 -2.43 -4.05
N SER A 96 -2.75 -3.56 -3.83
CA SER A 96 -2.92 -4.78 -4.66
C SER A 96 -3.19 -6.07 -3.88
N HIS A 97 -3.14 -6.07 -2.55
CA HIS A 97 -3.36 -7.27 -1.78
C HIS A 97 -4.84 -7.47 -1.49
N VAL A 98 -5.45 -8.40 -2.22
CA VAL A 98 -6.88 -8.65 -2.13
C VAL A 98 -7.30 -8.94 -0.68
N ASP A 99 -6.52 -9.69 0.13
CA ASP A 99 -6.89 -9.92 1.53
C ASP A 99 -6.84 -8.64 2.40
N ARG A 100 -5.87 -7.74 2.16
CA ARG A 100 -5.81 -6.45 2.88
C ARG A 100 -6.99 -5.57 2.51
N SER A 101 -7.53 -5.72 1.30
CA SER A 101 -8.71 -4.96 0.87
C SER A 101 -9.99 -5.38 1.61
N ILE A 102 -10.05 -6.60 2.15
CA ILE A 102 -11.17 -7.03 3.01
C ILE A 102 -11.05 -6.34 4.38
N ASP A 103 -9.83 -6.27 4.92
CA ASP A 103 -9.58 -5.69 6.24
C ASP A 103 -9.67 -4.14 6.21
N CYS A 104 -9.07 -3.50 5.20
CA CYS A 104 -8.94 -2.04 5.06
C CYS A 104 -9.29 -1.57 3.62
N PRO A 105 -10.57 -1.54 3.22
CA PRO A 105 -10.97 -1.17 1.86
C PRO A 105 -10.70 0.29 1.49
N ASP A 106 -10.63 1.19 2.48
CA ASP A 106 -10.49 2.64 2.24
C ASP A 106 -9.17 3.01 1.55
N ASP A 107 -8.06 2.35 1.91
CA ASP A 107 -6.75 2.59 1.29
C ASP A 107 -6.77 2.25 -0.22
N PHE A 108 -7.55 1.23 -0.59
CA PHE A 108 -7.75 0.82 -1.99
C PHE A 108 -8.58 1.85 -2.75
N ILE A 109 -9.64 2.41 -2.16
CA ILE A 109 -10.41 3.49 -2.78
C ILE A 109 -9.56 4.73 -2.95
N GLN A 110 -8.83 5.12 -1.91
CA GLN A 110 -8.01 6.32 -1.93
C GLN A 110 -6.88 6.24 -2.97
N THR A 111 -6.18 5.12 -3.03
CA THR A 111 -5.06 4.96 -3.97
C THR A 111 -5.55 4.62 -5.38
N ASN A 112 -6.35 3.55 -5.53
CA ASN A 112 -6.67 3.00 -6.85
C ASN A 112 -7.68 3.87 -7.60
N VAL A 113 -8.63 4.50 -6.88
CA VAL A 113 -9.69 5.32 -7.51
C VAL A 113 -9.33 6.80 -7.46
N VAL A 114 -9.18 7.36 -6.26
CA VAL A 114 -8.94 8.81 -6.11
C VAL A 114 -7.56 9.20 -6.65
N GLY A 115 -6.53 8.40 -6.37
CA GLY A 115 -5.19 8.58 -6.92
C GLY A 115 -5.17 8.54 -8.46
N THR A 116 -5.80 7.53 -9.06
CA THR A 116 -5.92 7.44 -10.53
C THR A 116 -6.68 8.64 -11.13
N ALA A 117 -7.78 9.07 -10.51
CA ALA A 117 -8.55 10.22 -10.98
C ALA A 117 -7.69 11.50 -11.00
N ARG A 118 -6.91 11.75 -9.95
CA ARG A 118 -6.03 12.91 -9.84
C ARG A 118 -4.87 12.83 -10.84
N LEU A 119 -4.27 11.64 -11.00
CA LEU A 119 -3.22 11.40 -11.99
C LEU A 119 -3.72 11.66 -13.41
N LEU A 120 -4.90 11.12 -13.78
CA LEU A 120 -5.54 11.36 -15.07
C LEU A 120 -5.81 12.85 -15.31
N GLN A 121 -6.28 13.57 -14.30
CA GLN A 121 -6.50 15.02 -14.38
C GLN A 121 -5.21 15.78 -14.71
N GLN A 122 -4.10 15.48 -14.02
CA GLN A 122 -2.83 16.17 -14.30
C GLN A 122 -2.26 15.77 -15.67
N CYS A 123 -2.41 14.50 -16.07
CA CYS A 123 -1.96 14.03 -17.37
C CYS A 123 -2.76 14.66 -18.52
N GLN A 124 -4.07 14.84 -18.35
CA GLN A 124 -4.93 15.52 -19.32
C GLN A 124 -4.54 17.00 -19.48
N ALA A 125 -4.37 17.73 -18.38
CA ALA A 125 -3.92 19.13 -18.44
C ALA A 125 -2.52 19.26 -19.08
N TYR A 126 -1.59 18.35 -18.77
CA TYR A 126 -0.28 18.30 -19.40
C TYR A 126 -0.38 18.02 -20.90
N TRP A 127 -1.11 16.98 -21.29
CA TRP A 127 -1.29 16.60 -22.68
C TRP A 127 -1.91 17.73 -23.52
N GLU A 128 -2.93 18.43 -23.02
CA GLU A 128 -3.53 19.57 -23.71
C GLU A 128 -2.55 20.74 -23.94
N SER A 129 -1.52 20.86 -23.11
CA SER A 129 -0.46 21.87 -23.25
C SER A 129 0.63 21.51 -24.27
N LEU A 130 0.68 20.25 -24.71
CA LEU A 130 1.69 19.76 -25.64
C LEU A 130 1.46 20.27 -27.07
N SER A 131 2.52 20.20 -27.90
CA SER A 131 2.40 20.40 -29.34
C SER A 131 1.50 19.34 -29.97
N GLN A 132 0.92 19.61 -31.14
CA GLN A 132 0.05 18.62 -31.80
C GLN A 132 0.77 17.30 -32.13
N ASP A 133 2.07 17.34 -32.44
CA ASP A 133 2.86 16.14 -32.69
C ASP A 133 3.07 15.34 -31.41
N ASP A 134 3.40 16.02 -30.31
CA ASP A 134 3.59 15.38 -29.01
C ASP A 134 2.28 14.86 -28.42
N GLN A 135 1.16 15.57 -28.63
CA GLN A 135 -0.18 15.08 -28.27
C GLN A 135 -0.54 13.78 -28.98
N ARG A 136 -0.18 13.63 -30.27
CA ARG A 136 -0.39 12.39 -31.03
C ARG A 136 0.53 11.26 -30.57
N ALA A 137 1.74 11.59 -30.14
CA ALA A 137 2.73 10.62 -29.67
C ALA A 137 2.49 10.17 -28.22
N PHE A 138 1.90 11.03 -27.38
CA PHE A 138 1.70 10.78 -25.95
C PHE A 138 0.87 9.53 -25.68
N ARG A 139 1.19 8.79 -24.62
CA ARG A 139 0.40 7.64 -24.15
C ARG A 139 0.22 7.65 -22.65
N PHE A 140 -0.98 7.29 -22.20
CA PHE A 140 -1.25 6.94 -20.81
C PHE A 140 -1.59 5.46 -20.72
N LEU A 141 -0.65 4.62 -20.27
CA LEU A 141 -0.87 3.19 -20.10
C LEU A 141 -1.34 2.90 -18.67
N HIS A 142 -2.59 2.50 -18.53
CA HIS A 142 -3.18 2.08 -17.26
C HIS A 142 -3.06 0.56 -17.09
N VAL A 143 -2.34 0.13 -16.05
CA VAL A 143 -2.11 -1.29 -15.79
C VAL A 143 -3.13 -1.80 -14.78
N SER A 144 -3.92 -2.79 -15.18
CA SER A 144 -5.02 -3.36 -14.44
C SER A 144 -4.95 -4.89 -14.43
N THR A 145 -6.03 -5.54 -14.03
CA THR A 145 -6.07 -6.96 -13.63
C THR A 145 -7.26 -7.67 -14.25
N ASP A 146 -7.15 -8.97 -14.47
CA ASP A 146 -8.24 -9.86 -14.88
C ASP A 146 -9.36 -9.97 -13.84
N GLU A 147 -9.06 -9.77 -12.55
CA GLU A 147 -10.03 -9.82 -11.45
C GLU A 147 -11.20 -8.83 -11.58
N VAL A 148 -11.09 -7.82 -12.46
CA VAL A 148 -12.19 -6.89 -12.75
C VAL A 148 -13.37 -7.60 -13.43
N TYR A 149 -13.12 -8.73 -14.11
CA TYR A 149 -14.12 -9.52 -14.82
C TYR A 149 -14.85 -10.52 -13.91
N GLY A 150 -14.46 -10.65 -12.63
CA GLY A 150 -15.07 -11.58 -11.68
C GLY A 150 -14.60 -13.02 -11.87
N SER A 151 -15.51 -14.00 -11.72
CA SER A 151 -15.15 -15.42 -11.78
C SER A 151 -15.77 -16.16 -12.96
N LEU A 152 -14.98 -17.01 -13.61
CA LEU A 152 -15.48 -17.93 -14.64
C LEU A 152 -16.07 -19.21 -14.04
N GLY A 153 -16.96 -19.83 -14.82
CA GLY A 153 -17.36 -21.22 -14.63
C GLY A 153 -16.27 -22.20 -15.07
N ALA A 154 -16.66 -23.44 -15.35
CA ALA A 154 -15.74 -24.50 -15.77
C ALA A 154 -15.12 -24.28 -17.16
N GLU A 155 -15.75 -23.46 -18.00
CA GLU A 155 -15.35 -23.21 -19.39
C GLU A 155 -15.27 -21.70 -19.66
N GLY A 156 -14.71 -21.34 -20.82
CA GLY A 156 -14.60 -19.96 -21.29
C GLY A 156 -13.33 -19.25 -20.83
N TYR A 157 -13.15 -18.04 -21.35
CA TYR A 157 -12.03 -17.14 -21.11
C TYR A 157 -12.53 -15.71 -21.01
N PHE A 158 -11.79 -14.86 -20.29
CA PHE A 158 -12.00 -13.42 -20.28
C PHE A 158 -11.47 -12.80 -21.57
N THR A 159 -12.36 -12.11 -22.28
CA THR A 159 -12.05 -11.29 -23.45
C THR A 159 -12.14 -9.81 -23.06
N GLU A 160 -11.68 -8.89 -23.90
CA GLU A 160 -11.81 -7.45 -23.63
C GLU A 160 -13.28 -6.97 -23.60
N ASP A 161 -14.21 -7.75 -24.16
CA ASP A 161 -15.65 -7.50 -24.13
C ASP A 161 -16.34 -8.11 -22.90
N SER A 162 -15.60 -8.84 -22.05
CA SER A 162 -16.14 -9.41 -20.82
C SER A 162 -16.64 -8.32 -19.89
N ARG A 163 -17.83 -8.55 -19.30
CA ARG A 163 -18.43 -7.59 -18.36
C ARG A 163 -17.60 -7.53 -17.08
N TYR A 164 -17.53 -6.33 -16.51
CA TYR A 164 -16.92 -6.13 -15.21
C TYR A 164 -17.87 -6.65 -14.13
N GLU A 165 -17.39 -7.60 -13.32
CA GLU A 165 -18.14 -8.23 -12.23
C GLU A 165 -17.22 -8.48 -11.00
N PRO A 166 -16.58 -7.43 -10.45
CA PRO A 166 -15.57 -7.59 -9.40
C PRO A 166 -16.17 -8.04 -8.06
N ASN A 167 -15.56 -9.06 -7.43
CA ASN A 167 -16.05 -9.67 -6.18
C ASN A 167 -15.30 -9.24 -4.90
N SER A 168 -14.32 -8.33 -4.99
CA SER A 168 -13.56 -7.85 -3.83
C SER A 168 -13.40 -6.32 -3.85
N PRO A 169 -13.13 -5.66 -2.69
CA PRO A 169 -12.84 -4.23 -2.69
C PRO A 169 -11.64 -3.86 -3.56
N TYR A 170 -10.59 -4.70 -3.59
CA TYR A 170 -9.48 -4.56 -4.53
C TYR A 170 -9.94 -4.53 -5.99
N SER A 171 -10.59 -5.60 -6.46
CA SER A 171 -10.99 -5.69 -7.87
C SER A 171 -12.05 -4.65 -8.24
N ALA A 172 -12.92 -4.26 -7.32
CA ALA A 172 -13.89 -3.18 -7.51
C ALA A 172 -13.20 -1.80 -7.66
N SER A 173 -12.17 -1.54 -6.86
CA SER A 173 -11.38 -0.30 -6.99
C SER A 173 -10.59 -0.25 -8.30
N LYS A 174 -10.03 -1.38 -8.76
CA LYS A 174 -9.37 -1.48 -10.07
C LYS A 174 -10.37 -1.30 -11.21
N ALA A 175 -11.53 -1.93 -11.12
CA ALA A 175 -12.64 -1.74 -12.06
C ALA A 175 -13.05 -0.27 -12.21
N ALA A 176 -13.22 0.44 -11.08
CA ALA A 176 -13.52 1.86 -11.08
C ALA A 176 -12.40 2.69 -11.75
N SER A 177 -11.14 2.35 -11.51
CA SER A 177 -10.00 3.02 -12.15
C SER A 177 -9.96 2.82 -13.68
N ASP A 178 -10.35 1.64 -14.17
CA ASP A 178 -10.44 1.34 -15.60
C ASP A 178 -11.55 2.15 -16.26
N HIS A 179 -12.70 2.26 -15.60
CA HIS A 179 -13.80 3.12 -16.06
C HIS A 179 -13.40 4.60 -16.12
N LEU A 180 -12.61 5.09 -15.16
CA LEU A 180 -12.07 6.46 -15.19
C LEU A 180 -11.12 6.66 -16.38
N ALA A 181 -10.15 5.76 -16.57
CA ALA A 181 -9.21 5.85 -17.69
C ALA A 181 -9.92 5.82 -19.06
N ARG A 182 -10.93 4.96 -19.21
CA ARG A 182 -11.78 4.92 -20.41
C ARG A 182 -12.59 6.20 -20.58
N ALA A 183 -13.23 6.68 -19.52
CA ALA A 183 -14.05 7.89 -19.58
C ALA A 183 -13.24 9.14 -19.95
N TYR A 184 -11.98 9.24 -19.48
CA TYR A 184 -11.08 10.33 -19.85
C TYR A 184 -10.71 10.31 -21.33
N HIS A 185 -10.54 9.13 -21.91
CA HIS A 185 -10.37 9.01 -23.36
C HIS A 185 -11.62 9.44 -24.12
N GLU A 186 -12.79 8.88 -23.79
CA GLU A 186 -14.05 9.16 -24.47
C GLU A 186 -14.47 10.64 -24.36
N THR A 187 -14.21 11.27 -23.22
CA THR A 187 -14.67 12.63 -22.93
C THR A 187 -13.69 13.71 -23.36
N PHE A 188 -12.39 13.49 -23.15
CA PHE A 188 -11.36 14.51 -23.38
C PHE A 188 -10.40 14.15 -24.52
N GLY A 189 -10.45 12.94 -25.06
CA GLY A 189 -9.53 12.47 -26.11
C GLY A 189 -8.14 12.07 -25.60
N LEU A 190 -7.91 12.06 -24.28
CA LEU A 190 -6.64 11.64 -23.69
C LEU A 190 -6.27 10.24 -24.22
N PRO A 191 -5.06 10.01 -24.76
CA PRO A 191 -4.71 8.74 -25.40
C PRO A 191 -4.38 7.65 -24.36
N THR A 192 -5.40 7.23 -23.62
CA THR A 192 -5.30 6.15 -22.64
C THR A 192 -5.34 4.78 -23.33
N VAL A 193 -4.61 3.81 -22.78
CA VAL A 193 -4.67 2.39 -23.16
C VAL A 193 -4.71 1.59 -21.86
N ILE A 194 -5.59 0.59 -21.78
CA ILE A 194 -5.75 -0.24 -20.59
C ILE A 194 -5.18 -1.62 -20.87
N SER A 195 -4.50 -2.20 -19.88
CA SER A 195 -4.11 -3.62 -19.92
C SER A 195 -4.70 -4.36 -18.73
N ASN A 196 -5.34 -5.50 -18.96
CA ASN A 196 -5.84 -6.37 -17.89
C ASN A 196 -5.05 -7.69 -17.97
N CYS A 197 -4.16 -7.90 -17.00
CA CYS A 197 -3.28 -9.06 -17.00
C CYS A 197 -3.73 -10.15 -16.02
N SER A 198 -3.29 -11.39 -16.27
CA SER A 198 -3.45 -12.51 -15.34
C SER A 198 -2.44 -12.47 -14.19
N ASN A 199 -2.49 -13.47 -13.30
CA ASN A 199 -1.61 -13.53 -12.12
C ASN A 199 -0.13 -13.55 -12.50
N ASN A 200 0.57 -12.50 -12.06
CA ASN A 200 2.00 -12.38 -12.27
C ASN A 200 2.81 -13.15 -11.23
N TYR A 201 3.97 -13.67 -11.64
CA TYR A 201 4.95 -14.30 -10.75
C TYR A 201 6.38 -14.13 -11.26
N GLY A 202 7.35 -14.16 -10.34
CA GLY A 202 8.77 -14.01 -10.69
C GLY A 202 9.60 -13.28 -9.64
N PRO A 203 10.82 -12.85 -10.03
CA PRO A 203 11.72 -12.04 -9.20
C PRO A 203 11.06 -10.81 -8.57
N TYR A 204 11.46 -10.47 -7.34
CA TYR A 204 10.96 -9.31 -6.59
C TYR A 204 9.48 -9.36 -6.16
N GLN A 205 8.80 -10.51 -6.25
CA GLN A 205 7.45 -10.64 -5.72
C GLN A 205 7.44 -10.67 -4.18
N PHE A 206 6.61 -9.83 -3.56
CA PHE A 206 6.57 -9.71 -2.10
C PHE A 206 6.09 -11.02 -1.44
N PRO A 207 6.71 -11.45 -0.31
CA PRO A 207 6.50 -12.78 0.29
C PRO A 207 5.17 -12.96 1.07
N GLU A 208 4.11 -12.32 0.60
CA GLU A 208 2.72 -12.55 1.03
C GLU A 208 1.92 -13.35 -0.02
N LYS A 209 2.34 -13.28 -1.29
CA LYS A 209 1.67 -13.93 -2.44
C LYS A 209 1.96 -15.45 -2.48
N LEU A 210 1.18 -16.19 -3.27
CA LEU A 210 1.21 -17.66 -3.29
C LEU A 210 2.60 -18.25 -3.51
N ILE A 211 3.19 -17.98 -4.66
CA ILE A 211 4.48 -18.56 -5.08
C ILE A 211 5.62 -18.21 -4.11
N PRO A 212 5.85 -16.95 -3.71
CA PRO A 212 6.96 -16.65 -2.81
C PRO A 212 6.74 -17.20 -1.41
N LEU A 213 5.52 -17.16 -0.87
CA LEU A 213 5.24 -17.74 0.46
C LEU A 213 5.52 -19.25 0.48
N VAL A 214 5.03 -19.98 -0.52
CA VAL A 214 5.23 -21.43 -0.63
C VAL A 214 6.72 -21.74 -0.78
N THR A 215 7.44 -20.99 -1.62
CA THR A 215 8.87 -21.16 -1.84
C THR A 215 9.65 -20.98 -0.54
N LEU A 216 9.39 -19.90 0.21
CA LEU A 216 10.10 -19.62 1.45
C LEU A 216 9.73 -20.61 2.57
N ASN A 217 8.46 -20.96 2.72
CA ASN A 217 8.05 -21.94 3.73
C ASN A 217 8.63 -23.33 3.41
N ALA A 218 8.70 -23.72 2.14
CA ALA A 218 9.33 -24.97 1.71
C ALA A 218 10.84 -24.98 2.02
N ILE A 219 11.55 -23.87 1.80
CA ILE A 219 12.99 -23.74 2.13
C ILE A 219 13.23 -23.76 3.65
N GLU A 220 12.33 -23.14 4.42
CA GLU A 220 12.47 -22.98 5.87
C GLU A 220 11.86 -24.14 6.68
N GLY A 221 11.27 -25.14 6.03
CA GLY A 221 10.58 -26.24 6.71
C GLY A 221 9.33 -25.84 7.47
N LYS A 222 8.66 -24.74 7.06
CA LYS A 222 7.43 -24.24 7.67
C LYS A 222 6.19 -24.80 6.96
N GLU A 223 5.05 -24.76 7.64
CA GLU A 223 3.78 -25.18 7.04
C GLU A 223 3.42 -24.34 5.81
N ILE A 224 2.90 -25.00 4.78
CA ILE A 224 2.53 -24.38 3.50
C ILE A 224 0.99 -24.29 3.44
N PRO A 225 0.40 -23.09 3.65
CA PRO A 225 -1.04 -22.94 3.70
C PRO A 225 -1.67 -22.95 2.30
N VAL A 226 -2.67 -23.82 2.11
CA VAL A 226 -3.52 -23.91 0.92
C VAL A 226 -4.95 -23.55 1.29
N TYR A 227 -5.51 -22.50 0.70
CA TYR A 227 -6.87 -22.06 0.99
C TYR A 227 -7.93 -23.00 0.43
N GLY A 228 -8.95 -23.29 1.24
CA GLY A 228 -10.10 -24.11 0.84
C GLY A 228 -9.69 -25.53 0.48
N ASP A 229 -10.07 -25.96 -0.72
CA ASP A 229 -9.69 -27.25 -1.29
C ASP A 229 -8.47 -27.16 -2.23
N GLY A 230 -7.89 -25.96 -2.42
CA GLY A 230 -6.76 -25.71 -3.31
C GLY A 230 -7.07 -25.85 -4.80
N LEU A 231 -8.33 -26.00 -5.19
CA LEU A 231 -8.75 -26.24 -6.58
C LEU A 231 -9.07 -24.96 -7.35
N ASN A 232 -8.89 -23.78 -6.75
CA ASN A 232 -9.00 -22.51 -7.47
C ASN A 232 -7.96 -22.45 -8.59
N ILE A 233 -8.37 -21.97 -9.76
CA ILE A 233 -7.58 -21.91 -10.98
C ILE A 233 -7.18 -20.46 -11.24
N ARG A 234 -5.91 -20.27 -11.60
CA ARG A 234 -5.33 -18.98 -12.03
C ARG A 234 -4.54 -19.21 -13.30
N ASP A 235 -4.50 -18.19 -14.16
CA ASP A 235 -3.62 -18.14 -15.33
C ASP A 235 -2.32 -17.41 -14.95
N TRP A 236 -1.18 -18.10 -15.07
CA TRP A 236 0.10 -17.62 -14.55
C TRP A 236 1.00 -17.02 -15.63
N LEU A 237 1.26 -15.72 -15.53
CA LEU A 237 2.12 -14.97 -16.44
C LEU A 237 3.45 -14.64 -15.77
N PHE A 238 4.57 -15.00 -16.41
CA PHE A 238 5.87 -14.64 -15.89
C PHE A 238 6.10 -13.12 -16.01
N VAL A 239 6.64 -12.49 -14.96
CA VAL A 239 6.66 -11.03 -14.83
C VAL A 239 7.41 -10.32 -15.97
N THR A 240 8.49 -10.91 -16.49
CA THR A 240 9.23 -10.30 -17.60
C THR A 240 8.45 -10.38 -18.92
N ASP A 241 7.70 -11.45 -19.16
CA ASP A 241 6.77 -11.56 -20.31
C ASP A 241 5.69 -10.49 -20.23
N HIS A 242 5.13 -10.24 -19.04
CA HIS A 242 4.20 -9.13 -18.83
C HIS A 242 4.85 -7.78 -19.14
N CYS A 243 6.07 -7.52 -18.67
CA CYS A 243 6.79 -6.28 -18.95
C CYS A 243 7.01 -6.07 -20.46
N HIS A 244 7.38 -7.14 -21.19
CA HIS A 244 7.50 -7.08 -22.64
C HIS A 244 6.15 -6.85 -23.33
N ALA A 245 5.06 -7.42 -22.82
CA ALA A 245 3.71 -7.17 -23.31
C ALA A 245 3.35 -5.68 -23.18
N LEU A 246 3.61 -5.09 -22.01
CA LEU A 246 3.34 -3.68 -21.75
C LEU A 246 4.16 -2.75 -22.65
N LEU A 247 5.42 -3.10 -22.95
CA LEU A 247 6.21 -2.37 -23.95
C LEU A 247 5.60 -2.46 -25.35
N ARG A 248 5.02 -3.61 -25.75
CA ARG A 248 4.31 -3.74 -27.02
C ARG A 248 3.03 -2.91 -27.05
N VAL A 249 2.26 -2.93 -25.97
CA VAL A 249 1.04 -2.11 -25.80
C VAL A 249 1.40 -0.62 -25.84
N LEU A 250 2.44 -0.19 -25.15
CA LEU A 250 2.90 1.20 -25.17
C LEU A 250 3.30 1.67 -26.58
N ALA A 251 3.95 0.78 -27.33
CA ALA A 251 4.48 1.09 -28.65
C ALA A 251 3.45 1.07 -29.78
N GLY A 252 2.47 0.15 -29.71
CA GLY A 252 1.54 -0.11 -30.83
C GLY A 252 0.07 -0.22 -30.44
N GLY A 253 -0.26 -0.19 -29.15
CA GLY A 253 -1.63 -0.20 -28.68
C GLY A 253 -2.41 1.02 -29.16
N ARG A 254 -3.63 0.80 -29.62
CA ARG A 254 -4.50 1.90 -30.05
C ARG A 254 -5.05 2.64 -28.82
N PRO A 255 -5.00 3.98 -28.78
CA PRO A 255 -5.71 4.76 -27.78
C PRO A 255 -7.20 4.39 -27.72
N GLY A 256 -7.74 4.32 -26.50
CA GLY A 256 -9.12 3.92 -26.21
C GLY A 256 -9.33 2.41 -26.04
N GLU A 257 -8.37 1.58 -26.46
CA GLU A 257 -8.51 0.13 -26.38
C GLU A 257 -8.04 -0.46 -25.05
N VAL A 258 -8.62 -1.62 -24.75
CA VAL A 258 -8.17 -2.56 -23.73
C VAL A 258 -7.37 -3.69 -24.41
N TYR A 259 -6.35 -4.21 -23.75
CA TYR A 259 -5.62 -5.43 -24.14
C TYR A 259 -5.51 -6.40 -22.97
N ASN A 260 -6.08 -7.59 -23.11
CA ASN A 260 -5.90 -8.68 -22.15
C ASN A 260 -4.54 -9.35 -22.35
N ILE A 261 -3.87 -9.68 -21.24
CA ILE A 261 -2.50 -10.25 -21.24
C ILE A 261 -2.47 -11.47 -20.32
N GLY A 262 -2.33 -12.67 -20.90
CA GLY A 262 -2.32 -13.94 -20.16
C GLY A 262 -1.06 -14.76 -20.42
N GLY A 263 -0.83 -15.76 -19.56
CA GLY A 263 0.32 -16.67 -19.67
C GLY A 263 0.04 -17.92 -20.50
N ASP A 264 -1.20 -18.12 -20.95
CA ASP A 264 -1.69 -19.40 -21.50
C ASP A 264 -1.41 -20.58 -20.54
N ALA A 265 -1.47 -20.34 -19.22
CA ALA A 265 -0.98 -21.25 -18.19
C ALA A 265 -1.96 -21.38 -17.01
N GLU A 266 -3.15 -21.92 -17.28
CA GLU A 266 -4.12 -22.25 -16.23
C GLU A 266 -3.59 -23.36 -15.31
N GLN A 267 -3.49 -23.06 -14.02
CA GLN A 267 -3.06 -24.03 -13.00
C GLN A 267 -3.96 -23.94 -11.78
N LYS A 268 -4.25 -25.10 -11.17
CA LYS A 268 -4.88 -25.14 -9.84
C LYS A 268 -3.83 -24.74 -8.80
N ASN A 269 -4.26 -24.03 -7.76
CA ASN A 269 -3.37 -23.61 -6.67
C ASN A 269 -2.61 -24.80 -6.04
N ILE A 270 -3.26 -25.95 -5.86
CA ILE A 270 -2.60 -27.15 -5.33
C ILE A 270 -1.49 -27.69 -6.26
N ASP A 271 -1.69 -27.62 -7.58
CA ASP A 271 -0.72 -28.10 -8.56
C ASP A 271 0.49 -27.16 -8.63
N VAL A 272 0.26 -25.84 -8.50
CA VAL A 272 1.32 -24.84 -8.33
C VAL A 272 2.16 -25.14 -7.07
N VAL A 273 1.49 -25.37 -5.93
CA VAL A 273 2.17 -25.65 -4.66
C VAL A 273 3.05 -26.90 -4.76
N LYS A 274 2.52 -27.99 -5.31
CA LYS A 274 3.28 -29.23 -5.51
C LYS A 274 4.47 -29.05 -6.46
N THR A 275 4.28 -28.27 -7.52
CA THR A 275 5.36 -27.93 -8.46
C THR A 275 6.49 -27.18 -7.75
N ILE A 276 6.17 -26.20 -6.91
CA ILE A 276 7.17 -25.47 -6.12
C ILE A 276 7.89 -26.40 -5.16
N CYS A 277 7.16 -27.24 -4.39
CA CYS A 277 7.78 -28.20 -3.47
C CYS A 277 8.79 -29.09 -4.20
N LYS A 278 8.41 -29.65 -5.35
CA LYS A 278 9.29 -30.47 -6.17
C LYS A 278 10.54 -29.71 -6.62
N VAL A 279 10.38 -28.48 -7.10
CA VAL A 279 11.51 -27.64 -7.56
C VAL A 279 12.44 -27.29 -6.40
N VAL A 280 11.90 -26.96 -5.22
CA VAL A 280 12.69 -26.70 -4.01
C VAL A 280 13.47 -27.95 -3.60
N ASP A 281 12.83 -29.11 -3.52
CA ASP A 281 13.47 -30.39 -3.19
C ASP A 281 14.60 -30.74 -4.19
N GLU A 282 14.41 -30.47 -5.49
CA GLU A 282 15.42 -30.68 -6.52
C GLU A 282 16.61 -29.72 -6.41
N LEU A 283 16.37 -28.44 -6.10
CA LEU A 283 17.41 -27.42 -5.99
C LEU A 283 18.11 -27.43 -4.62
N CYS A 284 17.47 -27.99 -3.59
CA CYS A 284 17.95 -28.06 -2.22
C CYS A 284 17.81 -29.47 -1.63
N PRO A 285 18.49 -30.50 -2.18
CA PRO A 285 18.32 -31.90 -1.78
C PRO A 285 18.78 -32.22 -0.34
N ALA A 286 19.44 -31.28 0.33
CA ALA A 286 19.97 -31.42 1.69
C ALA A 286 19.07 -30.82 2.78
N LEU A 287 17.83 -30.41 2.46
CA LEU A 287 16.90 -29.84 3.45
C LEU A 287 16.56 -30.87 4.55
N PRO A 288 16.55 -30.46 5.84
CA PRO A 288 16.48 -31.38 6.98
C PRO A 288 15.08 -31.97 7.22
N HIS A 289 14.04 -31.37 6.66
CA HIS A 289 12.64 -31.69 6.92
C HIS A 289 12.06 -32.69 5.93
N GLY A 290 12.85 -33.42 5.14
CA GLY A 290 12.34 -34.34 4.12
C GLY A 290 11.53 -33.63 3.00
N PRO A 291 10.74 -34.37 2.20
CA PRO A 291 10.06 -33.81 1.02
C PRO A 291 9.13 -32.65 1.38
N SER A 292 9.25 -31.50 0.71
CA SER A 292 8.47 -30.29 1.03
C SER A 292 6.95 -30.49 0.88
N GLU A 293 6.47 -31.44 0.05
CA GLU A 293 5.03 -31.72 -0.10
C GLU A 293 4.35 -32.09 1.24
N GLN A 294 5.08 -32.66 2.21
CA GLN A 294 4.52 -33.02 3.52
C GLN A 294 4.20 -31.81 4.42
N LEU A 295 4.70 -30.63 4.06
CA LEU A 295 4.46 -29.37 4.77
C LEU A 295 3.11 -28.75 4.41
N ILE A 296 2.41 -29.26 3.39
CA ILE A 296 1.12 -28.73 2.93
C ILE A 296 0.05 -28.87 4.01
N ARG A 297 -0.68 -27.78 4.28
CA ARG A 297 -1.82 -27.71 5.19
C ARG A 297 -2.98 -26.99 4.53
N PHE A 298 -4.16 -27.58 4.55
CA PHE A 298 -5.38 -26.90 4.12
C PHE A 298 -5.89 -25.99 5.23
N VAL A 299 -6.17 -24.74 4.87
CA VAL A 299 -6.68 -23.70 5.76
C VAL A 299 -8.01 -23.18 5.25
N LYS A 300 -8.79 -22.52 6.12
CA LYS A 300 -10.11 -21.98 5.78
C LYS A 300 -10.02 -21.05 4.56
N ASP A 301 -10.93 -21.24 3.62
CA ASP A 301 -10.95 -20.44 2.40
C ASP A 301 -11.22 -18.96 2.68
N ARG A 302 -10.76 -18.12 1.75
CA ARG A 302 -10.95 -16.69 1.76
C ARG A 302 -12.43 -16.35 1.42
N PRO A 303 -13.05 -15.36 2.08
CA PRO A 303 -14.35 -14.86 1.69
C PRO A 303 -14.34 -14.31 0.25
N GLY A 304 -15.37 -14.67 -0.54
CA GLY A 304 -15.52 -14.17 -1.91
C GLY A 304 -14.40 -14.61 -2.87
N HIS A 305 -13.75 -15.74 -2.59
CA HIS A 305 -12.61 -16.20 -3.38
C HIS A 305 -13.05 -16.74 -4.74
N ASP A 306 -12.74 -15.98 -5.80
CA ASP A 306 -13.07 -16.38 -7.15
C ASP A 306 -12.42 -17.70 -7.55
N ARG A 307 -13.23 -18.55 -8.21
CA ARG A 307 -12.88 -19.94 -8.43
C ARG A 307 -11.92 -20.14 -9.58
N ARG A 308 -12.13 -19.46 -10.71
CA ARG A 308 -11.31 -19.59 -11.92
C ARG A 308 -11.13 -18.24 -12.61
N TYR A 309 -9.89 -17.93 -12.95
CA TYR A 309 -9.52 -16.87 -13.88
C TYR A 309 -8.75 -17.48 -15.06
N ALA A 310 -9.08 -17.05 -16.27
CA ALA A 310 -8.43 -17.48 -17.50
C ALA A 310 -8.57 -16.37 -18.55
N ILE A 311 -7.46 -15.89 -19.09
CA ILE A 311 -7.44 -14.78 -20.05
C ILE A 311 -7.40 -15.32 -21.50
N ASP A 312 -8.19 -14.73 -22.38
CA ASP A 312 -7.98 -14.83 -23.83
C ASP A 312 -7.08 -13.67 -24.28
N ALA A 313 -5.83 -13.98 -24.65
CA ALA A 313 -4.85 -13.01 -25.15
C ALA A 313 -4.82 -12.88 -26.69
N SER A 314 -5.86 -13.33 -27.41
CA SER A 314 -5.88 -13.34 -28.88
C SER A 314 -5.76 -11.96 -29.51
N LYS A 315 -6.31 -10.91 -28.87
CA LYS A 315 -6.23 -9.54 -29.37
C LYS A 315 -4.80 -9.02 -29.41
N ILE A 316 -4.08 -9.10 -28.28
CA ILE A 316 -2.68 -8.65 -28.22
C ILE A 316 -1.76 -9.49 -29.14
N LYS A 317 -2.05 -10.80 -29.30
CA LYS A 317 -1.35 -11.68 -30.24
C LYS A 317 -1.52 -11.24 -31.69
N SER A 318 -2.76 -11.00 -32.11
CA SER A 318 -3.08 -10.66 -33.50
C SER A 318 -2.69 -9.23 -33.87
N GLU A 319 -2.89 -8.26 -32.97
CA GLU A 319 -2.68 -6.86 -33.28
C GLU A 319 -1.25 -6.40 -33.02
N LEU A 320 -0.61 -6.88 -31.95
CA LEU A 320 0.69 -6.40 -31.48
C LEU A 320 1.81 -7.46 -31.59
N GLY A 321 1.48 -8.67 -32.06
CA GLY A 321 2.45 -9.74 -32.30
C GLY A 321 3.16 -10.21 -31.02
N TRP A 322 2.50 -10.11 -29.87
CA TRP A 322 3.05 -10.55 -28.59
C TRP A 322 2.50 -11.93 -28.20
N SER A 323 3.33 -12.76 -27.58
CA SER A 323 2.94 -14.02 -26.94
C SER A 323 3.90 -14.29 -25.79
N PRO A 324 3.47 -14.97 -24.71
CA PRO A 324 4.38 -15.34 -23.63
C PRO A 324 5.49 -16.25 -24.18
N THR A 325 6.71 -16.05 -23.70
CA THR A 325 7.90 -16.79 -24.12
C THR A 325 8.38 -17.79 -23.08
N VAL A 326 7.95 -17.61 -21.83
CA VAL A 326 8.32 -18.45 -20.69
C VAL A 326 7.16 -19.38 -20.33
N THR A 327 7.42 -20.69 -20.39
CA THR A 327 6.47 -21.69 -19.89
C THR A 327 6.38 -21.65 -18.36
N PHE A 328 5.25 -22.11 -17.80
CA PHE A 328 5.05 -22.13 -16.35
C PHE A 328 6.16 -22.90 -15.62
N GLU A 329 6.58 -24.05 -16.14
CA GLU A 329 7.63 -24.89 -15.55
C GLU A 329 9.01 -24.22 -15.58
N GLN A 330 9.32 -23.48 -16.64
CA GLN A 330 10.57 -22.70 -16.73
C GLN A 330 10.55 -21.55 -15.73
N GLY A 331 9.48 -20.75 -15.76
CA GLY A 331 9.36 -19.57 -14.92
C GLY A 331 9.36 -19.93 -13.43
N ILE A 332 8.69 -21.02 -13.02
CA ILE A 332 8.65 -21.40 -11.59
C ILE A 332 10.03 -21.84 -11.10
N ARG A 333 10.78 -22.56 -11.93
CA ARG A 333 12.16 -22.95 -11.62
C ARG A 333 13.08 -21.74 -11.50
N GLU A 334 12.94 -20.78 -12.40
CA GLU A 334 13.70 -19.52 -12.35
C GLU A 334 13.33 -18.70 -11.12
N THR A 335 12.03 -18.62 -10.79
CA THR A 335 11.53 -17.91 -9.62
C THR A 335 12.10 -18.50 -8.33
N VAL A 336 12.03 -19.82 -8.15
CA VAL A 336 12.60 -20.48 -6.94
C VAL A 336 14.11 -20.25 -6.85
N ARG A 337 14.84 -20.40 -7.97
CA ARG A 337 16.28 -20.11 -8.01
C ARG A 337 16.56 -18.67 -7.58
N TRP A 338 15.80 -17.70 -8.08
CA TRP A 338 15.97 -16.30 -7.72
C TRP A 338 15.82 -16.08 -6.21
N TYR A 339 14.81 -16.67 -5.56
CA TYR A 339 14.64 -16.56 -4.10
C TYR A 339 15.81 -17.20 -3.32
N LEU A 340 16.37 -18.31 -3.80
CA LEU A 340 17.55 -18.94 -3.19
C LEU A 340 18.81 -18.07 -3.28
N GLU A 341 18.96 -17.33 -4.38
CA GLU A 341 20.14 -16.51 -4.67
C GLU A 341 20.05 -15.08 -4.09
N ASN A 342 18.85 -14.60 -3.74
CA ASN A 342 18.60 -13.21 -3.36
C ASN A 342 18.17 -13.03 -1.89
N GLY A 343 18.85 -13.75 -0.98
CA GLY A 343 18.58 -13.71 0.47
C GLY A 343 18.64 -12.30 1.08
N ASP A 344 19.49 -11.41 0.58
CA ASP A 344 19.63 -10.05 1.10
C ASP A 344 18.46 -9.12 0.70
N TRP A 345 17.86 -9.35 -0.47
CA TRP A 345 16.60 -8.71 -0.83
C TRP A 345 15.47 -9.22 0.07
N LEU A 346 15.40 -10.52 0.33
CA LEU A 346 14.38 -11.10 1.22
C LEU A 346 14.43 -10.52 2.63
N LYS A 347 15.63 -10.40 3.22
CA LYS A 347 15.82 -9.77 4.53
C LYS A 347 15.33 -8.32 4.57
N SER A 348 15.33 -7.61 3.44
CA SER A 348 14.81 -6.25 3.35
C SER A 348 13.29 -6.16 3.27
N THR A 349 12.64 -7.24 2.86
CA THR A 349 11.17 -7.33 2.75
C THR A 349 10.49 -7.90 3.99
N VAL A 350 11.24 -8.63 4.82
CA VAL A 350 10.70 -9.41 5.94
C VAL A 350 11.10 -8.79 7.28
N ASN A 351 10.16 -8.11 7.93
CA ASN A 351 10.10 -8.09 9.40
C ASN A 351 9.12 -9.19 9.84
N ASP A 352 9.39 -9.95 10.91
CA ASP A 352 8.66 -11.19 11.27
C ASP A 352 7.12 -11.07 11.31
N ALA A 353 6.57 -9.85 11.47
CA ALA A 353 5.14 -9.56 11.40
C ALA A 353 4.48 -9.66 9.99
N THR A 354 5.28 -9.77 8.91
CA THR A 354 4.84 -9.72 7.50
C THR A 354 4.63 -11.08 6.83
N ARG A 355 5.07 -12.19 7.46
CA ARG A 355 5.01 -13.55 6.88
C ARG A 355 3.70 -14.31 7.14
N SER A 356 2.66 -13.64 7.62
CA SER A 356 1.32 -14.20 7.74
C SER A 356 0.44 -13.66 6.61
N ARG A 357 -0.21 -14.54 5.84
CA ARG A 357 -1.34 -14.10 5.01
C ARG A 357 -2.49 -13.70 5.94
N ARG A 358 -2.59 -12.41 6.21
CA ARG A 358 -3.77 -11.80 6.83
C ARG A 358 -4.88 -11.82 5.78
N GLY A 359 -6.10 -12.17 6.16
CA GLY A 359 -7.23 -12.32 5.23
C GLY A 359 -8.46 -12.99 5.84
N LEU A 360 -8.27 -13.56 7.02
CA LEU A 360 -9.32 -13.71 7.99
C LEU A 360 -8.69 -13.32 9.31
N GLY A 361 -9.29 -12.36 10.02
CA GLY A 361 -9.09 -12.23 11.45
C GLY A 361 -9.27 -13.62 12.05
N GLY A 362 -8.15 -14.28 12.33
CA GLY A 362 -8.12 -15.38 13.25
C GLY A 362 -8.56 -14.77 14.56
N ALA A 363 -9.86 -14.84 14.84
CA ALA A 363 -10.28 -15.07 16.19
C ALA A 363 -9.52 -16.33 16.60
N SER A 364 -8.36 -16.15 17.25
CA SER A 364 -7.81 -17.19 18.07
C SER A 364 -8.91 -17.47 19.09
N THR A 365 -9.62 -18.57 18.86
CA THR A 365 -10.35 -19.27 19.90
C THR A 365 -9.33 -19.98 20.77
N ASP A 366 -8.37 -19.24 21.30
CA ASP A 366 -7.79 -19.56 22.58
C ASP A 366 -8.46 -18.60 23.54
N GLY A 367 -9.34 -19.16 24.36
CA GLY A 367 -9.74 -18.57 25.63
C GLY A 367 -8.52 -18.47 26.55
N ALA A 368 -7.52 -17.69 26.15
CA ALA A 368 -6.54 -17.15 27.05
C ALA A 368 -7.28 -16.06 27.83
N THR A 369 -7.85 -16.47 28.96
CA THR A 369 -7.96 -15.59 30.12
C THR A 369 -6.74 -14.66 30.13
N ARG A 370 -6.95 -13.37 29.80
CA ARG A 370 -5.95 -12.32 30.03
C ARG A 370 -5.45 -12.56 31.46
N PRO A 371 -4.13 -12.72 31.69
CA PRO A 371 -3.64 -12.94 33.03
C PRO A 371 -3.99 -11.72 33.89
N GLN A 372 -5.08 -11.84 34.65
CA GLN A 372 -5.27 -11.08 35.86
C GLN A 372 -4.17 -11.55 36.81
N THR A 373 -3.12 -10.74 36.94
CA THR A 373 -2.49 -10.28 38.20
C THR A 373 -1.01 -9.94 37.98
N ARG A 374 -0.66 -8.67 38.21
CA ARG A 374 0.37 -8.26 39.20
C ARG A 374 0.44 -6.73 39.34
N ALA A 375 0.08 -6.29 40.54
CA ALA A 375 0.49 -5.11 41.34
C ALA A 375 1.03 -3.83 40.66
N ALA A 376 0.25 -2.75 40.81
CA ALA A 376 0.53 -1.35 41.17
C ALA A 376 1.84 -0.57 40.82
N ASP A 377 2.96 -1.17 40.41
CA ASP A 377 4.27 -0.47 40.27
C ASP A 377 4.89 -0.59 38.86
N ARG A 378 4.08 -0.50 37.79
CA ARG A 378 4.48 -0.98 36.46
C ARG A 378 5.14 0.04 35.52
N TYR A 379 5.03 1.34 35.79
CA TYR A 379 5.54 2.37 34.88
C TYR A 379 6.75 3.12 35.44
N THR A 380 7.73 3.38 34.60
CA THR A 380 8.93 4.17 34.91
C THR A 380 8.95 5.45 34.10
N ASP A 381 9.34 6.56 34.74
CA ASP A 381 9.46 7.85 34.04
C ASP A 381 10.47 7.76 32.89
N GLY A 382 10.04 8.10 31.68
CA GLY A 382 10.86 8.03 30.48
C GLY A 382 10.16 8.59 29.24
N PRO A 383 10.90 8.76 28.13
CA PRO A 383 10.30 9.13 26.84
C PRO A 383 9.39 8.00 26.35
N ILE A 384 8.38 8.34 25.57
CA ILE A 384 7.46 7.38 24.93
C ILE A 384 7.66 7.48 23.42
N ASP A 385 7.90 6.33 22.79
CA ASP A 385 8.15 6.20 21.37
C ASP A 385 6.97 6.73 20.54
N GLY A 386 7.26 7.58 19.56
CA GLY A 386 6.27 8.22 18.70
C GLY A 386 5.51 9.41 19.31
N VAL A 387 5.68 9.72 20.60
CA VAL A 387 5.14 10.97 21.16
C VAL A 387 6.01 12.14 20.71
N VAL A 388 5.41 13.10 19.99
CA VAL A 388 6.12 14.27 19.47
C VAL A 388 5.59 15.53 20.15
N THR A 389 6.47 16.34 20.73
CA THR A 389 6.14 17.64 21.31
C THR A 389 6.74 18.77 20.48
N ARG A 390 5.94 19.77 20.14
CA ARG A 390 6.34 20.98 19.44
C ARG A 390 5.97 22.23 20.24
N PRO A 391 6.93 23.08 20.62
CA PRO A 391 6.62 24.38 21.21
C PRO A 391 5.81 25.26 20.25
N ILE A 392 4.75 25.91 20.77
CA ILE A 392 3.92 26.86 20.01
C ILE A 392 4.32 28.28 20.39
N LYS A 393 4.65 29.09 19.39
CA LYS A 393 5.08 30.48 19.61
C LYS A 393 3.89 31.43 19.69
N ARG A 394 3.82 32.21 20.78
CA ARG A 394 2.89 33.34 20.93
C ARG A 394 3.46 34.59 20.27
N PHE A 395 2.74 35.16 19.30
CA PHE A 395 3.05 36.45 18.70
C PHE A 395 2.07 37.49 19.25
N SER A 396 2.55 38.45 20.06
CA SER A 396 1.70 39.44 20.71
C SER A 396 1.93 40.84 20.16
N ASP A 397 0.86 41.61 20.00
CA ASP A 397 0.88 43.04 19.71
C ASP A 397 -0.24 43.79 20.48
N SER A 398 -0.44 45.08 20.20
CA SER A 398 -1.44 45.90 20.90
C SER A 398 -2.89 45.48 20.66
N ARG A 399 -3.17 44.58 19.72
CA ARG A 399 -4.51 44.06 19.37
C ARG A 399 -4.80 42.71 20.01
N GLY A 400 -3.81 42.06 20.61
CA GLY A 400 -3.93 40.73 21.19
C GLY A 400 -2.75 39.83 20.84
N TRP A 401 -3.00 38.53 20.72
CA TRP A 401 -1.99 37.55 20.36
C TRP A 401 -2.48 36.57 19.30
N LEU A 402 -1.53 36.02 18.54
CA LEU A 402 -1.72 34.99 17.53
C LEU A 402 -0.77 33.82 17.83
N MET A 403 -1.27 32.60 17.62
CA MET A 403 -0.50 31.36 17.66
C MET A 403 -0.83 30.53 16.43
N GLU A 404 0.20 30.02 15.76
CA GLU A 404 0.05 29.00 14.73
C GLU A 404 0.10 27.63 15.40
N LEU A 405 -0.99 26.86 15.32
CA LEU A 405 -1.07 25.56 15.99
C LEU A 405 -0.24 24.52 15.25
N PHE A 406 -0.54 24.33 13.96
CA PHE A 406 0.20 23.43 13.08
C PHE A 406 0.14 23.94 11.64
N ARG A 407 1.06 23.42 10.81
CA ARG A 407 1.05 23.58 9.36
C ARG A 407 1.09 22.21 8.71
N GLU A 408 0.45 22.07 7.56
CA GLU A 408 0.37 20.79 6.85
C GLU A 408 1.76 20.28 6.41
N ASP A 409 2.65 21.17 6.00
CA ASP A 409 4.01 20.87 5.56
C ASP A 409 4.96 20.48 6.72
N ASP A 410 4.57 20.79 7.96
CA ASP A 410 5.33 20.47 9.17
C ASP A 410 4.77 19.24 9.92
N MET A 411 3.68 18.63 9.43
CA MET A 411 3.02 17.50 10.07
C MET A 411 3.31 16.20 9.31
N ASP A 412 3.65 15.17 10.08
CA ASP A 412 3.70 13.80 9.57
C ASP A 412 2.35 13.48 8.88
N PRO A 413 2.35 13.05 7.61
CA PRO A 413 1.14 12.68 6.88
C PRO A 413 0.21 11.75 7.66
N ASP A 414 0.77 10.83 8.45
CA ASP A 414 -0.01 9.85 9.22
C ASP A 414 -0.68 10.46 10.46
N ASN A 415 -0.23 11.64 10.91
CA ASN A 415 -0.75 12.34 12.08
C ASN A 415 -1.57 13.60 11.72
N ARG A 416 -1.91 13.79 10.44
CA ARG A 416 -2.65 14.97 9.98
C ARG A 416 -4.06 15.00 10.55
N PRO A 417 -4.47 16.09 11.24
CA PRO A 417 -5.84 16.23 11.73
C PRO A 417 -6.87 16.19 10.59
N VAL A 418 -7.85 15.32 10.67
CA VAL A 418 -8.99 15.24 9.71
C VAL A 418 -10.27 15.84 10.29
N MET A 419 -10.29 16.08 11.59
CA MET A 419 -11.31 16.84 12.29
C MET A 419 -10.66 17.69 13.39
N ALA A 420 -11.41 18.63 13.93
CA ALA A 420 -10.96 19.44 15.04
C ALA A 420 -12.11 19.76 15.98
N TYR A 421 -11.79 19.86 17.26
CA TYR A 421 -12.70 20.36 18.27
C TYR A 421 -11.95 21.05 19.40
N PHE A 422 -12.70 21.88 20.14
CA PHE A 422 -12.21 22.50 21.36
C PHE A 422 -12.96 21.93 22.55
N SER A 423 -12.24 21.72 23.64
CA SER A 423 -12.82 21.39 24.93
C SER A 423 -12.46 22.46 25.96
N GLN A 424 -13.45 22.86 26.74
CA GLN A 424 -13.26 23.56 28.00
C GLN A 424 -13.28 22.52 29.12
N THR A 425 -12.33 22.63 30.05
CA THR A 425 -12.20 21.73 31.20
C THR A 425 -12.12 22.56 32.48
N GLU A 426 -12.99 22.28 33.44
CA GLU A 426 -13.06 23.02 34.71
C GLU A 426 -11.84 22.71 35.62
N PRO A 427 -11.52 23.59 36.58
CA PRO A 427 -10.44 23.38 37.54
C PRO A 427 -10.47 22.00 38.20
N GLY A 428 -9.33 21.30 38.21
CA GLY A 428 -9.19 19.99 38.83
C GLY A 428 -9.83 18.82 38.07
N VAL A 429 -10.59 19.07 37.00
CA VAL A 429 -11.21 18.02 36.19
C VAL A 429 -10.16 17.33 35.31
N THR A 430 -10.28 16.01 35.24
CA THR A 430 -9.44 15.13 34.42
C THR A 430 -10.27 14.55 33.29
N ARG A 431 -9.67 14.41 32.10
CA ARG A 431 -10.22 13.66 30.97
C ARG A 431 -9.29 12.48 30.67
N GLY A 432 -9.84 11.26 30.65
CA GLY A 432 -9.06 10.02 30.62
C GLY A 432 -8.78 9.46 32.02
N PRO A 433 -8.02 8.35 32.13
CA PRO A 433 -7.19 7.78 31.07
C PRO A 433 -7.96 6.93 30.06
N HIS A 434 -7.60 7.10 28.79
CA HIS A 434 -8.09 6.28 27.68
C HIS A 434 -6.98 6.09 26.63
N GLU A 435 -7.18 5.15 25.73
CA GLU A 435 -6.37 4.95 24.52
C GLU A 435 -7.27 4.83 23.28
N HIS A 436 -6.66 5.07 22.13
CA HIS A 436 -7.27 4.90 20.82
C HIS A 436 -6.63 3.72 20.10
N VAL A 437 -7.43 2.89 19.44
CA VAL A 437 -6.99 1.69 18.72
C VAL A 437 -6.53 2.02 17.32
N ASP A 438 -7.12 3.02 16.67
CA ASP A 438 -6.89 3.36 15.27
C ASP A 438 -6.55 4.86 15.05
N GLN A 439 -6.83 5.71 16.04
CA GLN A 439 -6.63 7.16 16.01
C GLN A 439 -5.36 7.61 16.75
N ALA A 440 -4.64 8.56 16.15
CA ALA A 440 -3.66 9.40 16.84
C ALA A 440 -4.25 10.79 17.08
N ASP A 441 -3.89 11.40 18.20
CA ASP A 441 -4.36 12.74 18.58
C ASP A 441 -3.26 13.78 18.45
N TYR A 442 -3.67 14.97 18.00
CA TYR A 442 -2.86 16.17 18.10
C TYR A 442 -3.53 17.13 19.08
N PHE A 443 -2.98 17.24 20.29
CA PHE A 443 -3.41 18.21 21.29
C PHE A 443 -2.64 19.51 21.12
N ALA A 444 -3.31 20.66 21.13
CA ALA A 444 -2.65 21.95 21.34
C ALA A 444 -3.12 22.58 22.65
N PHE A 445 -2.18 22.69 23.58
CA PHE A 445 -2.36 23.34 24.88
C PHE A 445 -1.81 24.77 24.77
N ILE A 446 -2.71 25.75 24.63
CA ILE A 446 -2.33 27.15 24.33
C ILE A 446 -2.81 28.17 25.37
N GLY A 447 -3.64 27.73 26.30
CA GLY A 447 -4.32 28.56 27.29
C GLY A 447 -5.71 29.06 26.83
N PRO A 448 -6.50 29.67 27.73
CA PRO A 448 -6.19 29.92 29.15
C PRO A 448 -6.04 28.60 29.93
N GLY A 449 -5.32 28.66 31.05
CA GLY A 449 -5.09 27.52 31.94
C GLY A 449 -3.95 26.58 31.52
N ASP A 450 -3.45 25.85 32.50
CA ASP A 450 -2.40 24.84 32.40
C ASP A 450 -2.98 23.45 32.64
N PHE A 451 -2.52 22.51 31.83
CA PHE A 451 -2.90 21.11 31.83
C PHE A 451 -1.70 20.24 32.11
N LYS A 452 -1.85 19.36 33.09
CA LYS A 452 -0.90 18.27 33.30
C LYS A 452 -1.33 17.11 32.40
N LEU A 453 -0.52 16.83 31.38
CA LEU A 453 -0.69 15.72 30.45
C LEU A 453 0.06 14.50 31.00
N TYR A 454 -0.64 13.38 31.10
CA TYR A 454 -0.13 12.09 31.53
C TYR A 454 -0.15 11.14 30.34
N LEU A 455 0.93 10.39 30.15
CA LEU A 455 1.12 9.44 29.06
C LEU A 455 1.69 8.13 29.62
N TRP A 456 1.20 6.99 29.13
CA TRP A 456 1.71 5.66 29.46
C TRP A 456 1.83 4.80 28.21
N ASP A 457 2.97 4.15 28.04
CA ASP A 457 3.19 3.24 26.93
C ASP A 457 2.87 1.79 27.30
N SER A 458 1.70 1.35 26.85
CA SER A 458 1.18 0.00 27.11
C SER A 458 1.23 -0.90 25.89
N ARG A 459 1.85 -0.44 24.80
CA ARG A 459 1.91 -1.16 23.53
C ARG A 459 2.95 -2.28 23.65
N PRO A 460 2.56 -3.57 23.59
CA PRO A 460 3.46 -4.69 23.91
C PRO A 460 4.76 -4.72 23.08
N ASP A 461 4.71 -4.23 21.84
CA ASP A 461 5.82 -4.22 20.90
C ASP A 461 6.61 -2.90 20.91
N SER A 462 6.25 -1.94 21.76
CA SER A 462 6.95 -0.65 21.83
C SER A 462 8.31 -0.79 22.50
N PRO A 463 9.38 -0.16 21.96
CA PRO A 463 10.69 -0.11 22.62
C PRO A 463 10.67 0.62 23.96
N THR A 464 9.62 1.43 24.20
CA THR A 464 9.38 2.15 25.46
C THR A 464 8.22 1.56 26.27
N TYR A 465 7.83 0.31 26.01
CA TYR A 465 6.80 -0.37 26.80
C TYR A 465 7.11 -0.29 28.31
N GLY A 466 6.13 0.18 29.08
CA GLY A 466 6.29 0.42 30.52
C GLY A 466 6.84 1.80 30.87
N ASN A 467 7.08 2.70 29.92
CA ASN A 467 7.41 4.09 30.23
C ASN A 467 6.15 4.92 30.52
N CYS A 468 6.27 5.88 31.43
CA CYS A 468 5.31 6.97 31.60
C CYS A 468 5.98 8.33 31.47
N SER A 469 5.19 9.33 31.09
CA SER A 469 5.63 10.71 31.02
C SER A 469 4.53 11.62 31.54
N THR A 470 4.91 12.64 32.30
CA THR A 470 3.98 13.63 32.82
C THR A 470 4.57 15.03 32.65
N ILE A 471 3.89 15.89 31.89
CA ILE A 471 4.37 17.23 31.54
C ILE A 471 3.23 18.24 31.64
N VAL A 472 3.52 19.46 32.09
CA VAL A 472 2.56 20.56 32.12
C VAL A 472 2.70 21.42 30.87
N TYR A 473 1.59 21.58 30.15
CA TYR A 473 1.46 22.45 28.98
C TYR A 473 0.25 23.37 29.13
N GLY A 474 0.21 24.48 28.39
CA GLY A 474 -0.92 25.40 28.45
C GLY A 474 -0.49 26.85 28.32
N GLU A 475 -1.05 27.71 29.16
CA GLU A 475 -0.72 29.12 29.18
C GLU A 475 0.75 29.41 29.52
N SER A 476 1.33 28.68 30.47
CA SER A 476 2.73 28.85 30.90
C SER A 476 3.73 28.17 29.97
N ASN A 477 3.31 27.12 29.25
CA ASN A 477 4.14 26.33 28.35
C ASN A 477 3.33 25.89 27.11
N PRO A 478 3.12 26.78 26.13
CA PRO A 478 2.29 26.46 24.97
C PRO A 478 2.94 25.42 24.06
N ALA A 479 2.24 24.32 23.78
CA ALA A 479 2.77 23.25 22.93
C ALA A 479 1.68 22.47 22.19
N GLY A 480 2.06 21.97 21.02
CA GLY A 480 1.38 20.90 20.31
C GLY A 480 1.99 19.56 20.71
N VAL A 481 1.18 18.55 21.00
CA VAL A 481 1.60 17.22 21.38
C VAL A 481 0.86 16.19 20.52
N ILE A 482 1.62 15.39 19.77
CA ILE A 482 1.11 14.23 19.06
C ILE A 482 1.18 13.04 19.99
N VAL A 483 0.04 12.41 20.22
CA VAL A 483 -0.09 11.15 20.97
C VAL A 483 -0.45 10.05 19.97
N PRO A 484 0.46 9.10 19.72
CA PRO A 484 0.24 8.06 18.72
C PRO A 484 -0.79 7.02 19.20
N VAL A 485 -1.32 6.27 18.25
CA VAL A 485 -2.22 5.13 18.47
C VAL A 485 -1.69 4.21 19.58
N GLY A 486 -2.58 3.79 20.48
CA GLY A 486 -2.30 2.85 21.57
C GLY A 486 -1.51 3.43 22.75
N VAL A 487 -1.14 4.72 22.73
CA VAL A 487 -0.61 5.38 23.95
C VAL A 487 -1.78 5.82 24.82
N VAL A 488 -1.81 5.29 26.04
CA VAL A 488 -2.81 5.67 27.03
C VAL A 488 -2.47 7.06 27.52
N HIS A 489 -3.46 7.94 27.56
CA HIS A 489 -3.24 9.33 27.94
C HIS A 489 -4.41 9.93 28.71
N ALA A 490 -4.10 10.99 29.46
CA ALA A 490 -5.07 11.80 30.17
C ALA A 490 -4.55 13.22 30.32
N TYR A 491 -5.43 14.21 30.48
CA TYR A 491 -5.01 15.55 30.91
C TYR A 491 -5.91 16.10 32.01
N LYS A 492 -5.29 16.77 32.98
CA LYS A 492 -5.95 17.40 34.13
C LYS A 492 -5.73 18.90 34.10
N ASN A 493 -6.80 19.69 34.21
CA ASN A 493 -6.66 21.13 34.42
C ASN A 493 -6.09 21.38 35.83
N VAL A 494 -4.90 21.96 35.91
CA VAL A 494 -4.20 22.27 37.17
C VAL A 494 -4.25 23.76 37.53
N SER A 495 -4.97 24.57 36.74
CA SER A 495 -5.25 25.97 37.05
C SER A 495 -6.48 26.12 37.95
N ASP A 496 -6.62 27.32 38.51
CA ASP A 496 -7.76 27.76 39.34
C ASP A 496 -8.96 28.29 38.51
N HIS A 497 -8.85 28.28 37.19
CA HIS A 497 -9.88 28.71 36.23
C HIS A 497 -10.02 27.69 35.09
N SER A 498 -11.12 27.77 34.33
CA SER A 498 -11.36 26.83 33.23
C SER A 498 -10.28 26.97 32.16
N GLY A 499 -9.76 25.83 31.70
CA GLY A 499 -8.73 25.79 30.66
C GLY A 499 -9.25 25.27 29.33
N TRP A 500 -8.56 25.60 28.24
CA TRP A 500 -8.91 25.18 26.89
C TRP A 500 -7.87 24.24 26.27
N VAL A 501 -8.35 23.21 25.59
CA VAL A 501 -7.53 22.29 24.80
C VAL A 501 -8.13 22.18 23.40
N PHE A 502 -7.30 22.44 22.39
CA PHE A 502 -7.61 22.06 21.01
C PHE A 502 -7.22 20.60 20.81
N ASN A 503 -8.09 19.81 20.17
CA ASN A 503 -7.71 18.49 19.67
C ASN A 503 -7.98 18.42 18.16
N GLY A 504 -7.01 17.86 17.44
CA GLY A 504 -7.07 17.55 16.02
C GLY A 504 -6.77 16.07 15.76
N PRO A 505 -7.73 15.16 15.93
CA PRO A 505 -7.52 13.75 15.62
C PRO A 505 -7.29 13.48 14.13
N ASN A 506 -6.48 12.47 13.82
CA ASN A 506 -6.22 12.03 12.44
C ASN A 506 -7.30 11.08 11.87
N ARG A 507 -8.34 10.77 12.66
CA ARG A 507 -9.52 10.00 12.24
C ARG A 507 -10.81 10.73 12.62
N LEU A 508 -11.94 10.36 11.99
CA LEU A 508 -13.25 10.90 12.33
C LEU A 508 -13.83 10.19 13.55
N TYR A 509 -14.27 10.96 14.55
CA TYR A 509 -14.97 10.43 15.71
C TYR A 509 -16.30 9.76 15.28
N ALA A 510 -16.44 8.47 15.60
CA ALA A 510 -17.55 7.62 15.15
C ALA A 510 -17.68 7.54 13.61
N GLY A 511 -16.59 7.73 12.87
CA GLY A 511 -16.57 7.58 11.42
C GLY A 511 -17.41 8.59 10.65
N ARG A 512 -17.67 8.31 9.36
CA ARG A 512 -18.50 9.19 8.53
C ARG A 512 -19.94 9.21 9.04
N ASN A 513 -20.51 10.41 9.18
CA ASN A 513 -21.86 10.64 9.69
C ASN A 513 -22.12 10.07 11.11
N ARG A 514 -21.08 9.80 11.91
CA ARG A 514 -21.19 9.22 13.27
C ARG A 514 -21.83 7.82 13.29
N ALA A 515 -21.58 7.01 12.26
CA ALA A 515 -22.17 5.68 12.09
C ALA A 515 -21.34 4.53 12.67
N GLU A 516 -20.07 4.77 13.01
CA GLU A 516 -19.14 3.77 13.53
C GLU A 516 -19.05 3.83 15.07
N PRO A 517 -18.59 2.75 15.73
CA PRO A 517 -18.24 2.79 17.13
C PRO A 517 -17.20 3.88 17.42
N VAL A 518 -17.24 4.41 18.64
CA VAL A 518 -16.20 5.32 19.11
C VAL A 518 -14.92 4.50 19.30
N ASP A 519 -13.86 4.90 18.60
CA ASP A 519 -12.51 4.39 18.82
C ASP A 519 -11.99 4.93 20.15
N GLU A 520 -12.35 4.32 21.28
CA GLU A 520 -11.88 4.75 22.61
C GLU A 520 -11.98 3.57 23.60
N ILE A 521 -10.84 3.14 24.14
CA ILE A 521 -10.79 2.19 25.26
C ILE A 521 -10.61 3.00 26.53
N ARG A 522 -11.68 3.07 27.33
CA ARG A 522 -11.68 3.82 28.60
C ARG A 522 -11.13 3.00 29.75
N HIS A 523 -10.16 3.59 30.45
CA HIS A 523 -9.59 3.03 31.67
C HIS A 523 -10.03 3.79 32.93
N GLU A 524 -10.61 4.98 32.78
CA GLU A 524 -11.17 5.78 33.88
C GLU A 524 -12.27 5.05 34.68
N ASP A 525 -13.04 4.17 34.02
CA ASP A 525 -14.13 3.41 34.66
C ASP A 525 -13.67 2.14 35.39
N GLN A 526 -12.38 1.79 35.31
CA GLN A 526 -11.85 0.55 35.88
C GLN A 526 -11.40 0.75 37.33
N THR A 527 -12.03 0.06 38.29
CA THR A 527 -11.73 0.16 39.73
C THR A 527 -10.25 -0.10 40.07
N ASN A 528 -9.55 -0.89 39.25
CA ASN A 528 -8.13 -1.24 39.40
C ASN A 528 -7.26 -0.74 38.25
N SER A 529 -7.60 0.40 37.63
CA SER A 529 -6.80 0.99 36.55
C SER A 529 -5.33 1.14 36.98
N PRO A 530 -4.36 0.64 36.18
CA PRO A 530 -2.93 0.81 36.46
C PRO A 530 -2.43 2.22 36.13
N TYR A 531 -3.24 3.02 35.42
CA TYR A 531 -2.92 4.40 35.01
C TYR A 531 -3.36 5.36 36.12
N LYS A 532 -2.40 5.73 36.98
CA LYS A 532 -2.67 6.58 38.15
C LYS A 532 -2.46 8.05 37.83
N ILE A 533 -3.45 8.86 38.20
CA ILE A 533 -3.45 10.32 38.07
C ILE A 533 -3.49 10.89 39.49
N ASP A 534 -2.65 11.90 39.78
CA ASP A 534 -2.57 12.55 41.08
C ASP A 534 -3.57 13.71 41.26
#